data_AF-A0A412ITS0-F1
#
_entry.id   AF-A0A412ITS0-F1
#
_cell.length_a   1.000
_cell.length_b   1.000
_cell.length_c   1.000
_cell.angle_alpha   90.00
_cell.angle_beta   90.00
_cell.angle_gamma   90.00
#
_symmetry.space_group_name_H-M   'P 1'
#
loop_
_entity.id
_entity.type
_entity.pdbx_description
1 polymer ?
#
loop_
_entity_poly.entity_id
_entity_poly.type
_entity_poly.pdbx_seq_one_letter_code
_entity_poly.pdbx_strand_id
1 'polypeptide(L)'
;MKECVACKQDAGLLAKKTYNGYLCKTCRSYLPMRIDLKSCDTDYLLGLIEAAKAKATVFTATYSYGEMYLDSVHGMFCFSKGEKNGEPTDRGDIFSINELLETGIYCTDVKNVGTNTNRVVCDIKAKVKTEKICMEYSLVKNEPCKCKPTSNGMLDITEPEKLTMFRSIFYQMIDDARYRVLKKLEDIQRLRGKITTAEQEKEWAKGVLFLDNADCTAEEVKKQQKKLMRMLHPDVHPELGEEYAQKINKAAEILLK
;
A
#
# COMPACT_ATOMS: atom_id res chain seq x y z
N MET A 1 27.90 25.73 21.07
CA MET A 1 26.69 25.67 20.21
C MET A 1 26.34 24.20 20.03
N LYS A 2 25.07 23.78 20.14
CA LYS A 2 24.70 22.36 20.03
C LYS A 2 24.44 22.07 18.56
N GLU A 3 25.19 21.17 17.95
CA GLU A 3 24.95 20.80 16.55
C GLU A 3 23.81 19.77 16.44
N CYS A 4 22.96 19.91 15.43
CA CYS A 4 21.92 18.94 15.12
C CYS A 4 22.52 17.72 14.41
N VAL A 5 22.34 16.52 14.96
CA VAL A 5 22.90 15.28 14.39
C VAL A 5 22.40 15.00 12.97
N ALA A 6 21.19 15.47 12.62
CA ALA A 6 20.54 15.20 11.34
C ALA A 6 20.80 16.23 10.24
N CYS A 7 20.82 17.53 10.56
CA CYS A 7 21.02 18.57 9.54
C CYS A 7 22.35 19.30 9.63
N LYS A 8 23.19 19.00 10.65
CA LYS A 8 24.49 19.64 10.90
C LYS A 8 24.44 21.17 11.08
N GLN A 9 23.24 21.71 11.30
CA GLN A 9 23.02 23.12 11.65
C GLN A 9 22.96 23.30 13.17
N ASP A 10 23.00 24.55 13.64
CA ASP A 10 22.71 24.85 15.05
C ASP A 10 21.35 24.28 15.45
N ALA A 11 21.35 23.44 16.49
CA ALA A 11 20.16 22.79 17.00
C ALA A 11 19.22 23.77 17.70
N GLY A 12 19.74 24.93 18.13
CA GLY A 12 19.01 26.00 18.76
C GLY A 12 18.51 25.67 20.18
N LEU A 13 17.76 26.60 20.76
CA LEU A 13 17.31 26.54 22.17
C LEU A 13 16.31 25.40 22.44
N LEU A 14 15.50 25.02 21.45
CA LEU A 14 14.47 23.98 21.57
C LEU A 14 14.97 22.58 21.15
N ALA A 15 16.29 22.40 21.07
CA ALA A 15 16.91 21.12 20.79
C ALA A 15 16.60 20.08 21.86
N LYS A 16 16.36 18.84 21.45
CA LYS A 16 16.23 17.70 22.39
C LYS A 16 17.46 16.81 22.30
N LYS A 17 17.89 16.29 23.46
CA LYS A 17 19.00 15.34 23.56
C LYS A 17 18.56 13.98 23.00
N THR A 18 19.43 13.37 22.19
CA THR A 18 19.32 11.99 21.72
C THR A 18 20.37 11.11 22.41
N TYR A 19 20.44 9.81 22.08
CA TYR A 19 21.49 8.91 22.58
C TYR A 19 22.90 9.49 22.39
N ASN A 20 23.24 9.90 21.16
CA ASN A 20 24.58 10.41 20.80
C ASN A 20 24.58 11.86 20.27
N GLY A 21 23.73 12.75 20.81
CA GLY A 21 23.78 14.17 20.44
C GLY A 21 22.50 14.96 20.69
N TYR A 22 22.16 15.84 19.75
CA TYR A 22 20.99 16.72 19.81
C TYR A 22 20.26 16.77 18.46
N LEU A 23 18.94 16.89 18.49
CA LEU A 23 18.10 17.15 17.32
C LEU A 23 17.41 18.50 17.43
N CYS A 24 17.47 19.28 16.34
CA CYS A 24 16.77 20.56 16.22
C CYS A 24 15.25 20.35 16.11
N LYS A 25 14.46 21.41 16.38
CA LYS A 25 12.99 21.34 16.32
C LYS A 25 12.49 20.89 14.93
N THR A 26 13.10 21.39 13.85
CA THR A 26 12.71 21.08 12.47
C THR A 26 12.94 19.62 12.11
N CYS A 27 14.07 19.02 12.50
CA CYS A 27 14.31 17.59 12.24
C CYS A 27 13.38 16.70 13.08
N ARG A 28 13.07 17.12 14.32
CA ARG A 28 12.15 16.36 15.17
C ARG A 28 10.72 16.32 14.66
N SER A 29 10.27 17.29 13.87
CA SER A 29 8.93 17.23 13.29
C SER A 29 8.80 16.09 12.28
N TYR A 30 9.89 15.50 11.78
CA TYR A 30 9.88 14.34 10.89
C TYR A 30 10.06 13.01 11.63
N LEU A 31 9.98 13.01 12.97
CA LEU A 31 10.05 11.79 13.76
C LEU A 31 8.68 11.39 14.31
N PRO A 32 8.39 10.08 14.44
CA PRO A 32 7.15 9.61 15.05
C PRO A 32 6.91 10.24 16.41
N MET A 33 5.66 10.60 16.72
CA MET A 33 5.32 11.38 17.91
C MET A 33 5.67 10.66 19.23
N ARG A 34 5.74 9.33 19.22
CA ARG A 34 6.00 8.48 20.40
C ARG A 34 7.42 7.89 20.44
N ILE A 35 8.35 8.37 19.61
CA ILE A 35 9.70 7.84 19.59
C ILE A 35 10.47 8.17 20.89
N ASP A 36 11.19 7.18 21.43
CA ASP A 36 12.14 7.43 22.52
C ASP A 36 13.50 7.86 21.96
N LEU A 37 13.72 9.17 21.93
CA LEU A 37 14.96 9.78 21.44
C LEU A 37 16.20 9.37 22.23
N LYS A 38 16.06 8.99 23.51
CA LYS A 38 17.22 8.73 24.37
C LYS A 38 17.81 7.34 24.19
N SER A 39 17.00 6.39 23.74
CA SER A 39 17.41 4.99 23.53
C SER A 39 17.54 4.62 22.05
N CYS A 40 16.97 5.41 21.14
CA CYS A 40 17.11 5.16 19.71
C CYS A 40 18.54 5.46 19.21
N ASP A 41 19.05 4.52 18.41
CA ASP A 41 20.27 4.68 17.64
C ASP A 41 20.16 5.86 16.65
N THR A 42 21.30 6.51 16.39
CA THR A 42 21.32 7.72 15.56
C THR A 42 21.03 7.41 14.10
N ASP A 43 21.58 6.32 13.54
CA ASP A 43 21.37 5.98 12.13
C ASP A 43 19.91 5.59 11.88
N TYR A 44 19.29 4.90 12.84
CA TYR A 44 17.86 4.63 12.81
C TYR A 44 17.02 5.92 12.78
N LEU A 45 17.34 6.90 13.62
CA LEU A 45 16.65 8.20 13.63
C LEU A 45 16.79 8.94 12.30
N LEU A 46 17.98 8.91 11.69
CA LEU A 46 18.23 9.53 10.40
C LEU A 46 17.40 8.87 9.30
N GLY A 47 17.37 7.53 9.27
CA GLY A 47 16.53 6.78 8.32
C GLY A 47 15.04 7.11 8.43
N LEU A 48 14.52 7.27 9.66
CA LEU A 48 13.14 7.71 9.87
C LEU A 48 12.89 9.13 9.33
N ILE A 49 13.79 10.07 9.60
CA ILE A 49 13.68 11.46 9.13
C ILE A 49 13.69 11.52 7.60
N GLU A 50 14.57 10.76 6.94
CA GLU A 50 14.64 10.73 5.48
C GLU A 50 13.38 10.14 4.85
N ALA A 51 12.89 9.03 5.38
CA ALA A 51 11.65 8.42 4.92
C ALA A 51 10.44 9.36 5.10
N ALA A 52 10.35 10.01 6.26
CA ALA A 52 9.29 10.98 6.54
C ALA A 52 9.38 12.22 5.64
N LYS A 53 10.58 12.73 5.34
CA LYS A 53 10.78 13.83 4.39
C LYS A 53 10.28 13.47 2.99
N ALA A 54 10.60 12.26 2.52
CA ALA A 54 10.16 11.79 1.20
C ALA A 54 8.62 11.67 1.11
N LYS A 55 7.96 11.22 2.17
CA LYS A 55 6.49 11.24 2.24
C LYS A 55 5.95 12.68 2.31
N ALA A 56 6.57 13.54 3.11
CA ALA A 56 6.14 14.93 3.30
C ALA A 56 6.28 15.81 2.05
N THR A 57 7.13 15.47 1.07
CA THR A 57 7.24 16.22 -0.18
C THR A 57 6.04 16.03 -1.11
N VAL A 58 5.30 14.93 -0.95
CA VAL A 58 4.12 14.62 -1.77
C VAL A 58 2.82 14.77 -1.01
N PHE A 59 2.85 14.69 0.33
CA PHE A 59 1.67 14.81 1.16
C PHE A 59 1.01 16.19 1.05
N THR A 60 -0.29 16.21 0.74
CA THR A 60 -1.11 17.42 0.70
C THR A 60 -2.43 17.17 1.42
N ALA A 61 -2.72 17.93 2.47
CA ALA A 61 -3.94 17.73 3.24
C ALA A 61 -5.18 18.14 2.42
N THR A 62 -6.07 17.17 2.20
CA THR A 62 -7.37 17.35 1.55
C THR A 62 -8.51 17.52 2.55
N TYR A 63 -8.46 16.80 3.66
CA TYR A 63 -9.46 16.79 4.72
C TYR A 63 -8.79 16.58 6.06
N SER A 64 -9.40 17.06 7.14
CA SER A 64 -8.93 16.79 8.50
C SER A 64 -10.09 16.55 9.46
N TYR A 65 -9.80 15.79 10.51
CA TYR A 65 -10.68 15.57 11.64
C TYR A 65 -9.85 15.44 12.92
N GLY A 66 -9.87 16.47 13.75
CA GLY A 66 -8.99 16.56 14.91
C GLY A 66 -7.52 16.50 14.50
N GLU A 67 -6.74 15.66 15.17
CA GLU A 67 -5.31 15.47 14.87
C GLU A 67 -5.03 14.60 13.63
N MET A 68 -6.03 14.13 12.88
CA MET A 68 -5.84 13.31 11.67
C MET A 68 -6.09 14.11 10.39
N TYR A 69 -5.16 14.00 9.44
CA TYR A 69 -5.19 14.66 8.13
C TYR A 69 -5.15 13.60 7.02
N LEU A 70 -6.01 13.74 6.01
CA LEU A 70 -6.09 12.83 4.86
C LEU A 70 -5.54 13.52 3.61
N ASP A 71 -4.80 12.77 2.82
CA ASP A 71 -4.46 13.08 1.43
C ASP A 71 -5.15 12.04 0.54
N SER A 72 -6.37 12.36 0.11
CA SER A 72 -7.17 11.46 -0.72
C SER A 72 -6.61 11.31 -2.15
N VAL A 73 -5.78 12.25 -2.60
CA VAL A 73 -5.18 12.23 -3.94
C VAL A 73 -4.08 11.18 -4.02
N HIS A 74 -3.21 11.13 -3.02
CA HIS A 74 -2.07 10.20 -3.00
C HIS A 74 -2.31 8.93 -2.17
N GLY A 75 -3.47 8.80 -1.53
CA GLY A 75 -3.77 7.65 -0.67
C GLY A 75 -2.85 7.62 0.55
N MET A 76 -2.70 8.76 1.21
CA MET A 76 -1.88 8.91 2.42
C MET A 76 -2.68 9.60 3.52
N PHE A 77 -2.20 9.48 4.75
CA PHE A 77 -2.79 10.18 5.89
C PHE A 77 -1.71 10.47 6.94
N CYS A 78 -1.97 11.42 7.82
CA CYS A 78 -1.00 11.90 8.80
C CYS A 78 -1.68 12.15 10.15
N PHE A 79 -0.94 11.94 11.25
CA PHE A 79 -1.32 12.46 12.56
C PHE A 79 -0.41 13.62 12.96
N SER A 80 -1.01 14.73 13.36
CA SER A 80 -0.30 15.93 13.77
C SER A 80 -1.05 16.68 14.86
N LYS A 81 -0.30 17.12 15.88
CA LYS A 81 -0.84 17.98 16.95
C LYS A 81 -0.85 19.44 16.58
N GLY A 82 0.03 19.85 15.67
CA GLY A 82 0.13 21.22 15.21
C GLY A 82 -0.34 21.39 13.77
N GLU A 83 -0.99 22.51 13.50
CA GLU A 83 -1.39 22.92 12.15
C GLU A 83 -0.79 24.29 11.83
N LYS A 84 -0.43 24.50 10.56
CA LYS A 84 -0.11 25.82 10.04
C LYS A 84 -0.68 25.95 8.63
N ASN A 85 -1.57 26.94 8.44
CA ASN A 85 -2.21 27.23 7.16
C ASN A 85 -2.96 26.01 6.57
N GLY A 86 -3.67 25.23 7.39
CA GLY A 86 -4.38 24.02 6.94
C GLY A 86 -3.52 22.76 6.82
N GLU A 87 -2.19 22.87 6.97
CA GLU A 87 -1.26 21.75 6.80
C GLU A 87 -0.71 21.23 8.14
N PRO A 88 -0.51 19.91 8.28
CA PRO A 88 0.12 19.33 9.47
C PRO A 88 1.59 19.76 9.59
N THR A 89 1.97 20.08 10.82
CA THR A 89 3.35 20.48 11.16
C THR A 89 4.20 19.33 11.68
N ASP A 90 3.58 18.31 12.27
CA ASP A 90 4.22 17.05 12.62
C ASP A 90 4.09 16.11 11.42
N ARG A 91 5.22 15.66 10.88
CA ARG A 91 5.37 14.94 9.60
C ARG A 91 6.02 13.57 9.77
N GLY A 92 6.31 13.17 11.00
CA GLY A 92 6.92 11.87 11.29
C GLY A 92 5.94 10.69 11.23
N ASP A 93 4.65 10.97 11.40
CA ASP A 93 3.58 9.98 11.38
C ASP A 93 2.73 10.14 10.11
N ILE A 94 3.38 10.17 8.94
CA ILE A 94 2.73 10.09 7.63
C ILE A 94 2.73 8.64 7.15
N PHE A 95 1.54 8.14 6.83
CA PHE A 95 1.30 6.78 6.43
C PHE A 95 0.74 6.68 5.02
N SER A 96 1.12 5.64 4.28
CA SER A 96 0.40 5.25 3.07
C SER A 96 -0.71 4.26 3.41
N ILE A 97 -1.82 4.30 2.69
CA ILE A 97 -2.85 3.27 2.81
C ILE A 97 -2.30 1.88 2.46
N ASN A 98 -1.32 1.80 1.54
CA ASN A 98 -0.77 0.52 1.06
C ASN A 98 0.10 -0.22 2.11
N GLU A 99 0.56 0.46 3.16
CA GLU A 99 1.35 -0.16 4.24
C GLU A 99 0.50 -0.61 5.44
N LEU A 100 -0.84 -0.43 5.37
CA LEU A 100 -1.74 -0.81 6.45
C LEU A 100 -2.03 -2.31 6.45
N LEU A 101 -1.86 -2.91 7.62
CA LEU A 101 -2.32 -4.25 7.95
C LEU A 101 -3.68 -4.22 8.66
N GLU A 102 -3.90 -3.21 9.51
CA GLU A 102 -5.13 -3.02 10.26
C GLU A 102 -5.30 -1.52 10.54
N THR A 103 -6.53 -1.02 10.45
CA THR A 103 -6.85 0.37 10.82
C THR A 103 -8.30 0.49 11.26
N GLY A 104 -8.62 1.54 12.00
CA GLY A 104 -9.99 1.86 12.37
C GLY A 104 -10.08 3.19 13.07
N ILE A 105 -11.20 3.89 12.84
CA ILE A 105 -11.56 5.14 13.55
C ILE A 105 -12.84 4.88 14.34
N TYR A 106 -12.79 5.11 15.65
CA TYR A 106 -13.89 4.74 16.55
C TYR A 106 -14.07 5.74 17.70
N CYS A 107 -15.31 5.80 18.18
CA CYS A 107 -15.68 6.48 19.41
C CYS A 107 -15.29 5.62 20.62
N THR A 108 -14.83 6.26 21.69
CA THR A 108 -14.52 5.65 22.97
C THR A 108 -14.90 6.59 24.12
N ASP A 109 -14.82 6.12 25.36
CA ASP A 109 -15.04 6.93 26.57
C ASP A 109 -16.33 7.80 26.54
N VAL A 110 -17.44 7.19 26.11
CA VAL A 110 -18.74 7.85 26.04
C VAL A 110 -19.23 8.21 27.44
N LYS A 111 -19.47 9.49 27.69
CA LYS A 111 -19.82 9.99 29.03
C LYS A 111 -20.73 11.21 28.97
N ASN A 112 -21.54 11.39 30.01
CA ASN A 112 -22.33 12.60 30.21
C ASN A 112 -21.47 13.64 30.95
N VAL A 113 -21.33 14.83 30.37
CA VAL A 113 -20.54 15.93 30.91
C VAL A 113 -21.48 17.06 31.30
N GLY A 114 -21.61 17.27 32.60
CA GLY A 114 -22.48 18.29 33.20
C GLY A 114 -23.69 17.67 33.88
N THR A 115 -23.87 18.02 35.15
CA THR A 115 -24.97 17.51 36.00
C THR A 115 -26.36 17.97 35.53
N ASN A 116 -26.43 19.07 34.76
CA ASN A 116 -27.70 19.73 34.40
C ASN A 116 -27.95 19.86 32.89
N THR A 117 -27.00 19.46 32.02
CA THR A 117 -27.07 19.76 30.58
C THR A 117 -27.30 18.53 29.69
N ASN A 118 -27.31 17.30 30.25
CA ASN A 118 -27.41 16.05 29.49
C ASN A 118 -26.52 16.01 28.23
N ARG A 119 -25.32 16.58 28.33
CA ARG A 119 -24.40 16.68 27.20
C ARG A 119 -23.56 15.42 27.16
N VAL A 120 -23.92 14.50 26.28
CA VAL A 120 -23.13 13.30 26.01
C VAL A 120 -21.97 13.66 25.09
N VAL A 121 -20.77 13.19 25.43
CA VAL A 121 -19.57 13.32 24.60
C VAL A 121 -18.86 11.98 24.47
N CYS A 122 -17.98 11.85 23.49
CA CYS A 122 -17.06 10.74 23.35
C CYS A 122 -15.65 11.24 22.98
N ASP A 123 -14.64 10.40 23.19
CA ASP A 123 -13.32 10.61 22.63
C ASP A 123 -13.23 9.86 21.29
N ILE A 124 -12.55 10.45 20.31
CA ILE A 124 -12.33 9.83 18.99
C ILE A 124 -10.90 9.37 18.91
N LYS A 125 -10.70 8.09 18.56
CA LYS A 125 -9.38 7.49 18.39
C LYS A 125 -9.24 6.82 17.04
N ALA A 126 -7.99 6.69 16.59
CA ALA A 126 -7.62 5.93 15.41
C ALA A 126 -6.56 4.88 15.75
N LYS A 127 -6.77 3.64 15.32
CA LYS A 127 -5.77 2.57 15.39
C LYS A 127 -5.07 2.46 14.05
N VAL A 128 -3.74 2.32 14.07
CA VAL A 128 -2.92 2.06 12.88
C VAL A 128 -1.96 0.93 13.17
N LYS A 129 -2.01 -0.09 12.31
CA LYS A 129 -1.07 -1.21 12.31
C LYS A 129 -0.43 -1.33 10.93
N THR A 130 0.89 -1.29 10.91
CA THR A 130 1.75 -1.65 9.77
C THR A 130 2.65 -2.81 10.22
N GLU A 131 3.59 -3.25 9.37
CA GLU A 131 4.59 -4.25 9.77
C GLU A 131 5.49 -3.76 10.91
N LYS A 132 5.70 -2.44 11.01
CA LYS A 132 6.67 -1.84 11.96
C LYS A 132 6.00 -1.12 13.13
N ILE A 133 4.73 -0.76 13.00
CA ILE A 133 4.03 0.13 13.91
C ILE A 133 2.70 -0.49 14.31
N CYS A 134 2.36 -0.43 15.59
CA CYS A 134 1.03 -0.74 16.11
C CYS A 134 0.69 0.31 17.17
N MET A 135 -0.09 1.32 16.80
CA MET A 135 -0.36 2.46 17.67
C MET A 135 -1.82 2.91 17.59
N GLU A 136 -2.30 3.46 18.70
CA GLU A 136 -3.59 4.14 18.81
C GLU A 136 -3.34 5.64 19.03
N TYR A 137 -3.96 6.49 18.22
CA TYR A 137 -3.88 7.95 18.27
C TYR A 137 -5.19 8.52 18.82
N SER A 138 -5.10 9.60 19.59
CA SER A 138 -6.26 10.38 20.02
C SER A 138 -6.48 11.50 19.02
N LEU A 139 -7.66 11.56 18.40
CA LEU A 139 -7.96 12.56 17.37
C LEU A 139 -8.65 13.77 17.96
N VAL A 140 -9.68 13.52 18.76
CA VAL A 140 -10.49 14.55 19.42
C VAL A 140 -10.89 14.02 20.79
N LYS A 141 -10.89 14.89 21.80
CA LYS A 141 -11.42 14.58 23.14
C LYS A 141 -12.72 15.31 23.37
N ASN A 142 -13.67 14.64 24.04
CA ASN A 142 -14.98 15.18 24.39
C ASN A 142 -15.77 15.74 23.19
N GLU A 143 -15.72 15.04 22.06
CA GLU A 143 -16.53 15.34 20.88
C GLU A 143 -18.03 15.17 21.21
N PRO A 144 -18.88 16.18 20.95
CA PRO A 144 -20.30 16.11 21.27
C PRO A 144 -21.04 15.03 20.48
N CYS A 145 -21.84 14.22 21.18
CA CYS A 145 -22.73 13.24 20.56
C CYS A 145 -24.18 13.72 20.55
N LYS A 146 -24.96 13.29 19.56
CA LYS A 146 -26.42 13.42 19.63
C LYS A 146 -26.97 12.26 20.45
N CYS A 147 -27.93 12.51 21.34
CA CYS A 147 -28.59 11.46 22.11
C CYS A 147 -30.11 11.61 22.10
N LYS A 148 -30.81 10.48 22.09
CA LYS A 148 -32.27 10.42 22.22
C LYS A 148 -32.63 9.48 23.38
N PRO A 149 -33.57 9.86 24.26
CA PRO A 149 -34.06 8.95 25.29
C PRO A 149 -34.84 7.79 24.65
N THR A 150 -34.64 6.59 25.18
CA THR A 150 -35.36 5.38 24.77
C THR A 150 -36.44 5.03 25.79
N SER A 151 -37.41 4.19 25.39
CA SER A 151 -38.56 3.79 26.22
C SER A 151 -38.19 3.03 27.50
N ASN A 152 -36.99 2.43 27.55
CA ASN A 152 -36.45 1.72 28.71
C ASN A 152 -35.57 2.61 29.62
N GLY A 153 -35.55 3.94 29.41
CA GLY A 153 -34.77 4.88 30.21
C GLY A 153 -33.26 4.90 29.88
N MET A 154 -32.84 4.22 28.81
CA MET A 154 -31.48 4.34 28.27
C MET A 154 -31.39 5.56 27.33
N LEU A 155 -30.16 5.93 26.98
CA LEU A 155 -29.90 6.92 25.93
C LEU A 155 -29.42 6.18 24.68
N ASP A 156 -30.11 6.37 23.57
CA ASP A 156 -29.61 6.05 22.24
C ASP A 156 -28.64 7.14 21.81
N ILE A 157 -27.40 6.78 21.51
CA ILE A 157 -26.29 7.71 21.26
C ILE A 157 -25.87 7.54 19.81
N THR A 158 -25.95 8.63 19.06
CA THR A 158 -25.53 8.69 17.66
C THR A 158 -24.14 9.30 17.57
N GLU A 159 -23.28 8.66 16.76
CA GLU A 159 -21.94 9.17 16.45
C GLU A 159 -22.00 10.58 15.80
N PRO A 160 -20.95 11.40 15.97
CA PRO A 160 -20.86 12.71 15.32
C PRO A 160 -20.93 12.60 13.78
N GLU A 161 -21.81 13.36 13.14
CA GLU A 161 -22.02 13.29 11.68
C GLU A 161 -20.74 13.58 10.86
N LYS A 162 -19.93 14.53 11.34
CA LYS A 162 -18.64 14.85 10.72
C LYS A 162 -17.66 13.68 10.79
N LEU A 163 -17.68 12.91 11.89
CA LEU A 163 -16.86 11.72 12.03
C LEU A 163 -17.27 10.66 11.02
N THR A 164 -18.58 10.41 10.89
CA THR A 164 -19.11 9.43 9.93
C THR A 164 -18.67 9.76 8.51
N MET A 165 -18.80 11.03 8.10
CA MET A 165 -18.34 11.47 6.78
C MET A 165 -16.83 11.30 6.60
N PHE A 166 -16.03 11.76 7.57
CA PHE A 166 -14.58 11.65 7.52
C PHE A 166 -14.11 10.18 7.44
N ARG A 167 -14.72 9.31 8.25
CA ARG A 167 -14.46 7.86 8.25
C ARG A 167 -14.83 7.21 6.92
N SER A 168 -15.93 7.61 6.30
CA SER A 168 -16.29 7.15 4.96
C SER A 168 -15.26 7.54 3.91
N ILE A 169 -14.74 8.77 3.93
CA ILE A 169 -13.67 9.20 3.01
C ILE A 169 -12.41 8.35 3.23
N PHE A 170 -12.01 8.16 4.48
CA PHE A 170 -10.84 7.34 4.82
C PHE A 170 -10.99 5.89 4.35
N TYR A 171 -12.15 5.27 4.54
CA TYR A 171 -12.40 3.90 4.10
C TYR A 171 -12.51 3.78 2.58
N GLN A 172 -13.04 4.79 1.89
CA GLN A 172 -13.01 4.82 0.42
C GLN A 172 -11.56 4.80 -0.10
N MET A 173 -10.64 5.53 0.54
CA MET A 173 -9.21 5.50 0.16
C MET A 173 -8.61 4.09 0.30
N ILE A 174 -9.04 3.33 1.33
CA ILE A 174 -8.64 1.93 1.54
C ILE A 174 -9.20 1.03 0.44
N ASP A 175 -10.48 1.16 0.13
CA ASP A 175 -11.14 0.37 -0.91
C ASP A 175 -10.54 0.64 -2.29
N ASP A 176 -10.22 1.89 -2.61
CA ASP A 176 -9.56 2.27 -3.86
C ASP A 176 -8.15 1.65 -3.96
N ALA A 177 -7.39 1.66 -2.86
CA ALA A 177 -6.08 1.02 -2.81
C ALA A 177 -6.20 -0.51 -3.01
N ARG A 178 -7.15 -1.13 -2.32
CA ARG A 178 -7.44 -2.56 -2.45
C ARG A 178 -7.84 -2.92 -3.88
N TYR A 179 -8.72 -2.14 -4.50
CA TYR A 179 -9.15 -2.32 -5.88
C TYR A 179 -7.96 -2.28 -6.84
N ARG A 180 -7.07 -1.29 -6.71
CA ARG A 180 -5.85 -1.19 -7.53
C ARG A 180 -4.95 -2.41 -7.39
N VAL A 181 -4.79 -2.94 -6.18
CA VAL A 181 -3.96 -4.14 -5.93
C VAL A 181 -4.61 -5.38 -6.55
N LEU A 182 -5.91 -5.58 -6.35
CA LEU A 182 -6.65 -6.71 -6.93
C LEU A 182 -6.55 -6.73 -8.46
N LYS A 183 -6.75 -5.57 -9.10
CA LYS A 183 -6.61 -5.44 -10.55
C LYS A 183 -5.21 -5.79 -11.06
N LYS A 184 -4.16 -5.36 -10.35
CA LYS A 184 -2.78 -5.75 -10.68
C LYS A 184 -2.55 -7.25 -10.53
N LEU A 185 -3.13 -7.88 -9.51
CA LEU A 185 -3.02 -9.33 -9.31
C LEU A 185 -3.72 -10.11 -10.43
N GLU A 186 -4.90 -9.68 -10.86
CA GLU A 186 -5.60 -10.25 -12.01
C GLU A 186 -4.77 -10.15 -13.29
N ASP A 187 -4.17 -8.98 -13.55
CA ASP A 187 -3.28 -8.78 -14.70
C ASP A 187 -2.06 -9.72 -14.66
N ILE A 188 -1.45 -9.89 -13.48
CA ILE A 188 -0.32 -10.82 -13.26
C ILE A 188 -0.75 -12.26 -13.51
N GLN A 189 -1.90 -12.68 -12.99
CA GLN A 189 -2.43 -14.04 -13.18
C GLN A 189 -2.71 -14.32 -14.67
N ARG A 190 -3.30 -13.35 -15.38
CA ARG A 190 -3.53 -13.46 -16.82
C ARG A 190 -2.23 -13.59 -17.61
N LEU A 191 -1.20 -12.81 -17.25
CA LEU A 191 0.11 -12.91 -17.89
C LEU A 191 0.78 -14.25 -17.62
N ARG A 192 0.71 -14.75 -16.38
CA ARG A 192 1.21 -16.09 -16.03
C ARG A 192 0.52 -17.18 -16.85
N GLY A 193 -0.80 -17.13 -16.98
CA GLY A 193 -1.55 -18.08 -17.82
C GLY A 193 -1.07 -18.09 -19.27
N LYS A 194 -0.86 -16.91 -19.86
CA LYS A 194 -0.33 -16.80 -21.24
C LYS A 194 1.08 -17.39 -21.38
N ILE A 195 1.95 -17.17 -20.39
CA ILE A 195 3.32 -17.73 -20.38
C ILE A 195 3.24 -19.25 -20.33
N THR A 196 2.44 -19.82 -19.41
CA THR A 196 2.28 -21.28 -19.29
C THR A 196 1.73 -21.90 -20.57
N THR A 197 0.73 -21.30 -21.22
CA THR A 197 0.23 -21.80 -22.50
C THR A 197 1.30 -21.74 -23.59
N ALA A 198 2.07 -20.64 -23.67
CA ALA A 198 3.14 -20.52 -24.65
C ALA A 198 4.27 -21.54 -24.42
N GLU A 199 4.59 -21.86 -23.17
CA GLU A 199 5.56 -22.90 -22.82
C GLU A 199 5.07 -24.30 -23.23
N GLN A 200 3.80 -24.62 -22.94
CA GLN A 200 3.18 -25.88 -23.36
C GLN A 200 3.11 -26.02 -24.89
N GLU A 201 2.78 -24.93 -25.60
CA GLU A 201 2.79 -24.91 -27.06
C GLU A 201 4.20 -25.15 -27.63
N LYS A 202 5.23 -24.58 -27.01
CA LYS A 202 6.63 -24.81 -27.39
C LYS A 202 7.06 -26.25 -27.11
N GLU A 203 6.69 -26.83 -25.96
CA GLU A 203 7.00 -28.22 -25.61
C GLU A 203 6.31 -29.20 -26.58
N TRP A 204 5.03 -28.98 -26.86
CA TRP A 204 4.29 -29.74 -27.87
C TRP A 204 4.97 -29.65 -29.25
N ALA A 205 5.36 -28.44 -29.68
CA ALA A 205 5.99 -28.22 -30.97
C ALA A 205 7.36 -28.91 -31.08
N LYS A 206 8.15 -28.90 -29.99
CA LYS A 206 9.40 -29.66 -29.89
C LYS A 206 9.15 -31.17 -30.02
N GLY A 207 8.14 -31.70 -29.33
CA GLY A 207 7.75 -33.11 -29.42
C GLY A 207 7.35 -33.52 -30.83
N VAL A 208 6.55 -32.71 -31.53
CA VAL A 208 6.16 -32.96 -32.93
C VAL A 208 7.36 -33.01 -33.87
N LEU A 209 8.35 -32.15 -33.65
CA LEU A 209 9.57 -32.10 -34.47
C LEU A 209 10.68 -33.05 -33.98
N PHE A 210 10.46 -33.78 -32.88
CA PHE A 210 11.47 -34.63 -32.23
C PHE A 210 12.76 -33.86 -31.93
N LEU A 211 12.61 -32.68 -31.32
CA LEU A 211 13.71 -31.82 -30.91
C LEU A 211 13.89 -31.89 -29.39
N ASP A 212 15.02 -32.46 -28.95
CA ASP A 212 15.30 -32.68 -27.52
C ASP A 212 16.06 -31.53 -26.86
N ASN A 213 16.56 -30.56 -27.64
CA ASN A 213 17.38 -29.47 -27.12
C ASN A 213 16.53 -28.36 -26.47
N ALA A 214 17.01 -27.85 -25.32
CA ALA A 214 16.40 -26.70 -24.64
C ALA A 214 16.37 -25.46 -25.56
N ASP A 215 17.44 -25.26 -26.33
CA ASP A 215 17.59 -24.17 -27.30
C ASP A 215 17.74 -24.75 -28.70
N CYS A 216 16.70 -24.62 -29.52
CA CYS A 216 16.72 -25.02 -30.93
C CYS A 216 16.90 -23.76 -31.78
N THR A 217 17.86 -23.79 -32.69
CA THR A 217 18.07 -22.70 -33.65
C THR A 217 17.01 -22.74 -34.76
N ALA A 218 16.73 -21.59 -35.37
CA ALA A 218 15.80 -21.51 -36.50
C ALA A 218 16.21 -22.40 -37.68
N GLU A 219 17.52 -22.64 -37.87
CA GLU A 219 18.03 -23.54 -38.90
C GLU A 219 17.73 -25.01 -38.59
N GLU A 220 17.89 -25.44 -37.34
CA GLU A 220 17.56 -26.80 -36.90
C GLU A 220 16.08 -27.10 -37.05
N VAL A 221 15.22 -26.16 -36.64
CA VAL A 221 13.76 -26.28 -36.79
C VAL A 221 13.40 -26.46 -38.27
N LYS A 222 13.90 -25.61 -39.17
CA LYS A 222 13.63 -25.70 -40.61
C LYS A 222 14.17 -26.98 -41.24
N LYS A 223 15.38 -27.42 -40.84
CA LYS A 223 15.99 -28.65 -41.32
C LYS A 223 15.15 -29.86 -40.94
N GLN A 224 14.70 -29.91 -39.69
CA GLN A 224 13.92 -31.02 -39.17
C GLN A 224 12.49 -31.03 -39.73
N GLN A 225 11.83 -29.87 -39.85
CA GLN A 225 10.57 -29.71 -40.56
C GLN A 225 10.65 -30.28 -41.98
N LYS A 226 11.67 -29.87 -42.76
CA LYS A 226 11.85 -30.35 -44.14
C LYS A 226 12.10 -31.86 -44.22
N LYS A 227 12.82 -32.43 -43.24
CA LYS A 227 13.06 -33.87 -43.15
C LYS A 227 11.75 -34.63 -42.90
N LEU A 228 10.97 -34.23 -41.89
CA LEU A 228 9.70 -34.87 -41.56
C LEU A 228 8.68 -34.72 -42.67
N MET A 229 8.59 -33.54 -43.29
CA MET A 229 7.70 -33.30 -44.44
C MET A 229 8.01 -34.17 -45.65
N ARG A 230 9.28 -34.53 -45.89
CA ARG A 230 9.64 -35.47 -46.96
C ARG A 230 9.24 -36.91 -46.65
N MET A 231 9.26 -37.29 -45.38
CA MET A 231 8.94 -38.65 -44.93
C MET A 231 7.44 -38.88 -44.79
N LEU A 232 6.70 -37.87 -44.34
CA LEU A 232 5.29 -37.98 -43.94
C LEU A 232 4.34 -37.20 -44.86
N HIS A 233 4.80 -36.81 -46.07
CA HIS A 233 4.00 -36.06 -47.02
C HIS A 233 2.72 -36.82 -47.41
N PRO A 234 1.59 -36.12 -47.70
CA PRO A 234 0.38 -36.75 -48.27
C PRO A 234 0.65 -37.63 -49.48
N ASP A 235 1.56 -37.23 -50.37
CA ASP A 235 1.93 -38.02 -51.56
C ASP A 235 2.60 -39.36 -51.22
N VAL A 236 3.16 -39.49 -50.01
CA VAL A 236 3.82 -40.71 -49.50
C VAL A 236 2.87 -41.49 -48.58
N HIS A 237 2.04 -40.79 -47.81
CA HIS A 237 1.05 -41.36 -46.90
C HIS A 237 -0.34 -40.75 -47.18
N PRO A 238 -1.11 -41.29 -48.15
CA PRO A 238 -2.35 -40.68 -48.63
C PRO A 238 -3.46 -40.56 -47.57
N GLU A 239 -3.48 -41.45 -46.59
CA GLU A 239 -4.56 -41.52 -45.58
C GLU A 239 -4.33 -40.60 -44.37
N LEU A 240 -3.06 -40.34 -44.00
CA LEU A 240 -2.70 -39.61 -42.77
C LEU A 240 -1.75 -38.42 -42.99
N GLY A 241 -1.16 -38.31 -44.18
CA GLY A 241 -0.11 -37.34 -44.46
C GLY A 241 -0.59 -35.89 -44.42
N GLU A 242 -1.88 -35.63 -44.67
CA GLU A 242 -2.44 -34.28 -44.56
C GLU A 242 -2.47 -33.80 -43.10
N GLU A 243 -2.91 -34.68 -42.18
CA GLU A 243 -2.91 -34.38 -40.75
C GLU A 243 -1.48 -34.20 -40.21
N TYR A 244 -0.54 -35.05 -40.65
CA TYR A 244 0.87 -34.91 -40.27
C TYR A 244 1.49 -33.62 -40.79
N ALA A 245 1.24 -33.26 -42.05
CA ALA A 245 1.74 -32.02 -42.63
C ALA A 245 1.26 -30.78 -41.86
N GLN A 246 -0.02 -30.76 -41.48
CA GLN A 246 -0.58 -29.67 -40.67
C GLN A 246 0.10 -29.56 -39.30
N LYS A 247 0.27 -30.68 -38.59
CA LYS A 247 0.95 -30.69 -37.27
C LYS A 247 2.40 -30.24 -37.37
N ILE A 248 3.15 -30.74 -38.35
CA ILE A 248 4.57 -30.40 -38.57
C ILE A 248 4.73 -28.90 -38.88
N ASN A 249 3.90 -28.35 -39.76
CA ASN A 249 3.96 -26.93 -40.11
C ASN A 249 3.58 -26.02 -38.95
N LYS A 250 2.52 -26.38 -38.20
CA LYS A 250 2.10 -25.64 -37.00
C LYS A 250 3.18 -25.65 -35.91
N ALA A 251 3.82 -26.80 -35.68
CA ALA A 251 4.93 -26.90 -34.74
C ALA A 251 6.13 -26.04 -35.14
N ALA A 252 6.51 -26.05 -36.42
CA ALA A 252 7.58 -25.18 -36.92
C ALA A 252 7.24 -23.69 -36.78
N GLU A 253 6.00 -23.29 -37.07
CA GLU A 253 5.55 -21.90 -36.89
C GLU A 253 5.70 -21.44 -35.43
N ILE A 254 5.29 -22.28 -34.48
CA ILE A 254 5.37 -21.95 -33.03
C ILE A 254 6.82 -21.76 -32.58
N LEU A 255 7.76 -22.59 -33.05
CA LEU A 255 9.17 -22.49 -32.66
C LEU A 255 9.96 -21.40 -33.41
N LEU A 256 9.42 -20.87 -34.51
CA LEU A 256 10.04 -19.82 -35.31
C LEU A 256 9.50 -18.41 -34.98
N LYS A 257 8.52 -18.29 -34.08
CA LYS A 257 8.04 -17.02 -33.50
C LYS A 257 8.93 -16.56 -32.35
#